data_AF-K4QX28-F1
#
_entry.id   AF-K4QX28-F1
#
_cell.length_a   1.000
_cell.length_b   1.000
_cell.length_c   1.000
_cell.angle_alpha   90.00
_cell.angle_beta   90.00
_cell.angle_gamma   90.00
#
_symmetry.space_group_name_H-M   'P 1'
#
loop_
_entity.id
_entity.type
_entity.pdbx_description
1 polymer ?
#
loop_
_entity_poly.entity_id
_entity_poly.type
_entity_poly.pdbx_seq_one_letter_code
_entity_poly.pdbx_strand_id
1 'polypeptide(L)'
;MTALVAAGAAIAGGGLTGWFTLSAAKRQAAAAWAAGERQAAAAWEAGRQQAAAAWDAGQLQATAQLDVARRTLTEQTLANQRAVRRAAYVTFLSRTDSAQLALTAWQSAIGTSEETARRREYDVAMGAVGEALNVVRLEGPEAVTVAAEALRNSLSASALGPQHPVTQRAFLEAARAALTPV
;
A
#
# COMPACT_ATOMS: atom_id res chain seq x y z
N MET A 1 15.41 -100.40 32.35
CA MET A 1 14.83 -100.15 31.01
C MET A 1 13.72 -99.07 31.07
N THR A 2 13.93 -97.97 31.82
CA THR A 2 12.90 -96.93 32.06
C THR A 2 13.42 -95.50 31.80
N ALA A 3 14.72 -95.29 31.62
CA ALA A 3 15.31 -93.97 31.38
C ALA A 3 15.23 -93.49 29.92
N LEU A 4 15.17 -94.40 28.94
CA LEU A 4 15.15 -94.06 27.50
C LEU A 4 13.79 -93.55 27.01
N VAL A 5 12.68 -93.94 27.66
CA VAL A 5 11.33 -93.48 27.31
C VAL A 5 11.05 -92.06 27.84
N ALA A 6 11.63 -91.69 28.99
CA ALA A 6 11.48 -90.35 29.57
C ALA A 6 12.26 -89.28 28.79
N ALA A 7 13.46 -89.62 28.26
CA ALA A 7 14.25 -88.70 27.44
C ALA A 7 13.59 -88.42 26.07
N GLY A 8 12.93 -89.40 25.47
CA GLY A 8 12.18 -89.23 24.21
C GLY A 8 10.94 -88.35 24.35
N ALA A 9 10.22 -88.44 25.47
CA ALA A 9 9.03 -87.63 25.74
C ALA A 9 9.36 -86.14 26.01
N ALA A 10 10.52 -85.84 26.60
CA ALA A 10 10.95 -84.46 26.85
C ALA A 10 11.36 -83.73 25.55
N ILE A 11 11.99 -84.43 24.61
CA ILE A 11 12.37 -83.85 23.30
C ILE A 11 11.13 -83.70 22.40
N ALA A 12 10.22 -84.67 22.41
CA ALA A 12 8.96 -84.58 21.68
C ALA A 12 8.02 -83.48 22.25
N GLY A 13 7.95 -83.34 23.57
CA GLY A 13 7.18 -82.29 24.24
C GLY A 13 7.77 -80.88 24.01
N GLY A 14 9.10 -80.75 24.00
CA GLY A 14 9.79 -79.49 23.70
C GLY A 14 9.63 -79.03 22.26
N GLY A 15 9.65 -79.94 21.28
CA GLY A 15 9.43 -79.62 19.87
C GLY A 15 7.99 -79.15 19.57
N LEU A 16 6.98 -79.82 20.14
CA LEU A 16 5.59 -79.40 20.02
C LEU A 16 5.35 -78.04 20.70
N THR A 17 5.86 -77.86 21.92
CA THR A 17 5.75 -76.58 22.64
C THR A 17 6.45 -75.45 21.89
N GLY A 18 7.65 -75.70 21.34
CA GLY A 18 8.39 -74.75 20.49
C GLY A 18 7.67 -74.40 19.18
N TRP A 19 6.99 -75.35 18.56
CA TRP A 19 6.18 -75.10 17.36
C TRP A 19 4.93 -74.26 17.66
N PHE A 20 4.25 -74.56 18.78
CA PHE A 20 3.11 -73.76 19.22
C PHE A 20 3.51 -72.33 19.59
N THR A 21 4.60 -72.14 20.32
CA THR A 21 5.11 -70.79 20.66
C THR A 21 5.57 -70.01 19.43
N LEU A 22 6.27 -70.65 18.48
CA LEU A 22 6.65 -70.00 17.21
C LEU A 22 5.42 -69.63 16.37
N SER A 23 4.42 -70.52 16.31
CA SER A 23 3.19 -70.27 15.56
C SER A 23 2.33 -69.16 16.21
N ALA A 24 2.30 -69.08 17.54
CA ALA A 24 1.64 -68.02 18.28
C ALA A 24 2.38 -66.68 18.11
N ALA A 25 3.71 -66.68 18.17
CA ALA A 25 4.56 -65.51 17.94
C ALA A 25 4.39 -64.96 16.52
N LYS A 26 4.31 -65.82 15.49
CA LYS A 26 4.04 -65.40 14.11
C LYS A 26 2.66 -64.75 13.96
N ARG A 27 1.63 -65.30 14.62
CA ARG A 27 0.28 -64.70 14.60
C ARG A 27 0.22 -63.37 15.35
N GLN A 28 0.89 -63.26 16.50
CA GLN A 28 1.00 -62.01 17.25
C GLN A 28 1.78 -60.95 16.47
N ALA A 29 2.88 -61.33 15.81
CA ALA A 29 3.64 -60.43 14.95
C ALA A 29 2.82 -59.95 13.75
N ALA A 30 2.05 -60.84 13.10
CA ALA A 30 1.15 -60.45 12.02
C ALA A 30 0.02 -59.53 12.48
N ALA A 31 -0.57 -59.79 13.66
CA ALA A 31 -1.58 -58.92 14.25
C ALA A 31 -1.03 -57.54 14.63
N ALA A 32 0.19 -57.47 15.17
CA ALA A 32 0.88 -56.23 15.47
C ALA A 32 1.23 -55.44 14.20
N TRP A 33 1.68 -56.13 13.14
CA TRP A 33 1.93 -55.52 11.82
C TRP A 33 0.65 -54.94 11.21
N ALA A 34 -0.44 -55.71 11.21
CA ALA A 34 -1.72 -55.24 10.69
C ALA A 34 -2.28 -54.04 11.49
N ALA A 35 -2.05 -54.00 12.81
CA ALA A 35 -2.39 -52.85 13.64
C ALA A 35 -1.51 -51.63 13.31
N GLY A 36 -0.20 -51.85 13.10
CA GLY A 36 0.75 -50.81 12.70
C GLY A 36 0.45 -50.20 11.32
N GLU A 37 0.09 -51.02 10.33
CA GLU A 37 -0.33 -50.54 9.01
C GLU A 37 -1.58 -49.66 9.08
N ARG A 38 -2.57 -50.04 9.88
CA ARG A 38 -3.77 -49.21 10.07
C ARG A 38 -3.47 -47.90 10.78
N GLN A 39 -2.60 -47.93 11.80
CA GLN A 39 -2.16 -46.71 12.49
C GLN A 39 -1.37 -45.78 11.57
N ALA A 40 -0.47 -46.34 10.75
CA ALA A 40 0.31 -45.58 9.77
C ALA A 40 -0.59 -44.96 8.69
N ALA A 41 -1.57 -45.73 8.18
CA ALA A 41 -2.55 -45.23 7.21
C ALA A 41 -3.40 -44.10 7.79
N ALA A 42 -3.93 -44.27 9.00
CA ALA A 42 -4.72 -43.25 9.68
C ALA A 42 -3.90 -41.98 9.97
N ALA A 43 -2.65 -42.12 10.41
CA ALA A 43 -1.74 -41.00 10.61
C ALA A 43 -1.43 -40.26 9.30
N TRP A 44 -1.27 -40.99 8.20
CA TRP A 44 -1.02 -40.40 6.89
C TRP A 44 -2.24 -39.63 6.35
N GLU A 45 -3.44 -40.17 6.52
CA GLU A 45 -4.69 -39.49 6.17
C GLU A 45 -4.89 -38.22 7.00
N ALA A 46 -4.69 -38.29 8.32
CA ALA A 46 -4.73 -37.14 9.19
C ALA A 46 -3.69 -36.08 8.80
N GLY A 47 -2.46 -36.50 8.49
CA GLY A 47 -1.40 -35.61 8.02
C GLY A 47 -1.74 -34.90 6.71
N ARG A 48 -2.33 -35.62 5.74
CA ARG A 48 -2.80 -35.01 4.48
C ARG A 48 -3.93 -34.01 4.68
N GLN A 49 -4.89 -34.32 5.56
CA GLN A 49 -5.97 -33.40 5.89
C GLN A 49 -5.45 -32.15 6.59
N GLN A 50 -4.52 -32.29 7.53
CA GLN A 50 -3.88 -31.16 8.21
C GLN A 50 -3.07 -30.30 7.24
N ALA A 51 -2.32 -30.92 6.33
CA ALA A 51 -1.55 -30.21 5.31
C ALA A 51 -2.46 -29.43 4.34
N ALA A 52 -3.57 -30.03 3.91
CA ALA A 52 -4.56 -29.36 3.07
C ALA A 52 -5.19 -28.16 3.78
N ALA A 53 -5.65 -28.35 5.03
CA ALA A 53 -6.22 -27.28 5.83
C ALA A 53 -5.22 -26.14 6.09
N ALA A 54 -3.94 -26.46 6.34
CA ALA A 54 -2.88 -25.47 6.50
C ALA A 54 -2.61 -24.70 5.19
N TRP A 55 -2.68 -25.38 4.04
CA TRP A 55 -2.54 -24.74 2.72
C TRP A 55 -3.69 -23.77 2.44
N ASP A 56 -4.93 -24.20 2.69
CA ASP A 56 -6.11 -23.36 2.49
C ASP A 56 -6.07 -22.13 3.40
N ALA A 57 -5.73 -22.32 4.68
CA ALA A 57 -5.55 -21.21 5.61
C ALA A 57 -4.43 -20.25 5.16
N GLY A 58 -3.31 -20.78 4.67
CA GLY A 58 -2.20 -20.00 4.12
C GLY A 58 -2.60 -19.18 2.90
N GLN A 59 -3.38 -19.76 1.97
CA GLN A 59 -3.88 -19.04 0.80
C GLN A 59 -4.85 -17.91 1.18
N LEU A 60 -5.76 -18.16 2.13
CA LEU A 60 -6.66 -17.13 2.63
C LEU A 60 -5.89 -15.99 3.30
N GLN A 61 -4.89 -16.31 4.13
CA GLN A 61 -4.05 -15.32 4.78
C GLN A 61 -3.24 -14.50 3.77
N ALA A 62 -2.62 -15.14 2.78
CA ALA A 62 -1.87 -14.45 1.73
C ALA A 62 -2.77 -13.51 0.92
N THR A 63 -3.99 -13.94 0.58
CA THR A 63 -4.96 -13.12 -0.14
C THR A 63 -5.38 -11.89 0.68
N ALA A 64 -5.69 -12.10 1.97
CA ALA A 64 -6.03 -11.00 2.87
C ALA A 64 -4.89 -9.98 3.01
N GLN A 65 -3.64 -10.44 3.10
CA GLN A 65 -2.46 -9.57 3.16
C GLN A 65 -2.29 -8.76 1.86
N LEU A 66 -2.49 -9.38 0.70
CA LEU A 66 -2.43 -8.70 -0.59
C LEU A 66 -3.52 -7.63 -0.72
N ASP A 67 -4.74 -7.90 -0.26
CA ASP A 67 -5.83 -6.93 -0.31
C ASP A 67 -5.58 -5.72 0.58
N VAL A 68 -5.06 -5.94 1.79
CA VAL A 68 -4.65 -4.84 2.68
C VAL A 68 -3.54 -4.03 2.01
N ALA A 69 -2.50 -4.67 1.48
CA ALA A 69 -1.40 -3.98 0.82
C ALA A 69 -1.89 -3.13 -0.38
N ARG A 70 -2.80 -3.66 -1.21
CA ARG A 70 -3.40 -2.92 -2.33
C ARG A 70 -4.18 -1.69 -1.88
N ARG A 71 -5.00 -1.84 -0.83
CA ARG A 71 -5.76 -0.72 -0.24
C ARG A 71 -4.80 0.34 0.29
N THR A 72 -3.80 -0.05 1.07
CA THR A 72 -2.80 0.88 1.62
C THR A 72 -2.02 1.60 0.53
N LEU A 73 -1.58 0.91 -0.53
CA LEU A 73 -0.90 1.56 -1.65
C LEU A 73 -1.81 2.57 -2.37
N THR A 74 -3.10 2.25 -2.53
CA THR A 74 -4.07 3.17 -3.13
C THR A 74 -4.30 4.41 -2.26
N GLU A 75 -4.41 4.23 -0.94
CA GLU A 75 -4.53 5.34 0.00
C GLU A 75 -3.27 6.22 0.00
N GLN A 76 -2.08 5.60 -0.07
CA GLN A 76 -0.80 6.30 -0.16
C GLN A 76 -0.67 7.11 -1.46
N THR A 77 -1.04 6.54 -2.62
CA THR A 77 -0.99 7.28 -3.88
C THR A 77 -1.93 8.48 -3.87
N LEU A 78 -3.14 8.33 -3.34
CA LEU A 78 -4.09 9.44 -3.18
C LEU A 78 -3.59 10.50 -2.18
N ALA A 79 -2.92 10.09 -1.10
CA ALA A 79 -2.31 11.02 -0.15
C ALA A 79 -1.14 11.80 -0.79
N ASN A 80 -0.28 11.11 -1.54
CA ASN A 80 0.86 11.71 -2.25
C ASN A 80 0.38 12.71 -3.31
N GLN A 81 -0.63 12.36 -4.10
CA GLN A 81 -1.24 13.28 -5.07
C GLN A 81 -1.79 14.55 -4.39
N ARG A 82 -2.46 14.42 -3.25
CA ARG A 82 -2.95 15.56 -2.47
C ARG A 82 -1.80 16.43 -1.95
N ALA A 83 -0.69 15.83 -1.53
CA ALA A 83 0.49 16.57 -1.09
C ALA A 83 1.15 17.36 -2.24
N VAL A 84 1.30 16.75 -3.43
CA VAL A 84 1.81 17.41 -4.64
C VAL A 84 0.92 18.61 -5.01
N ARG A 85 -0.40 18.42 -5.06
CA ARG A 85 -1.35 19.52 -5.33
C ARG A 85 -1.23 20.65 -4.32
N ARG A 86 -1.16 20.33 -3.03
CA ARG A 86 -1.02 21.35 -1.98
C ARG A 86 0.27 22.14 -2.16
N ALA A 87 1.37 21.48 -2.47
CA ALA A 87 2.64 22.16 -2.74
C ALA A 87 2.52 23.10 -3.94
N ALA A 88 1.94 22.64 -5.06
CA ALA A 88 1.71 23.46 -6.25
C ALA A 88 0.87 24.72 -5.94
N TYR A 89 -0.24 24.57 -5.20
CA TYR A 89 -1.11 25.69 -4.85
C TYR A 89 -0.44 26.70 -3.92
N VAL A 90 0.33 26.23 -2.94
CA VAL A 90 1.09 27.10 -2.03
C VAL A 90 2.18 27.85 -2.79
N THR A 91 2.91 27.18 -3.68
CA THR A 91 3.90 27.84 -4.53
C THR A 91 3.25 28.91 -5.41
N PHE A 92 2.12 28.60 -6.06
CA PHE A 92 1.40 29.56 -6.87
C PHE A 92 0.98 30.80 -6.07
N LEU A 93 0.39 30.63 -4.89
CA LEU A 93 0.02 31.74 -4.01
C LEU A 93 1.22 32.62 -3.62
N SER A 94 2.33 32.00 -3.23
CA SER A 94 3.55 32.73 -2.88
C SER A 94 4.09 33.55 -4.06
N ARG A 95 4.01 33.02 -5.29
CA ARG A 95 4.40 33.76 -6.50
C ARG A 95 3.43 34.90 -6.79
N THR A 96 2.13 34.71 -6.63
CA THR A 96 1.14 35.78 -6.84
C THR A 96 1.29 36.90 -5.82
N ASP A 97 1.55 36.58 -4.55
CA ASP A 97 1.79 37.60 -3.51
C ASP A 97 3.07 38.39 -3.82
N SER A 98 4.14 37.70 -4.25
CA SER A 98 5.40 38.35 -4.67
C SER A 98 5.18 39.28 -5.87
N ALA A 99 4.38 38.87 -6.85
CA ALA A 99 4.04 39.68 -8.01
C ALA A 99 3.16 40.89 -7.63
N GLN A 100 2.23 40.74 -6.69
CA GLN A 100 1.42 41.85 -6.17
C GLN A 100 2.30 42.92 -5.48
N LEU A 101 3.29 42.48 -4.69
CA LEU A 101 4.25 43.40 -4.06
C LEU A 101 5.09 44.13 -5.12
N ALA A 102 5.60 43.40 -6.12
CA ALA A 102 6.37 44.00 -7.22
C ALA A 102 5.53 44.99 -8.05
N LEU A 103 4.27 44.67 -8.33
CA LEU A 103 3.32 45.56 -9.01
C LEU A 103 3.12 46.85 -8.22
N THR A 104 2.87 46.74 -6.91
CA THR A 104 2.66 47.90 -6.03
C THR A 104 3.92 48.77 -5.96
N ALA A 105 5.10 48.15 -5.84
CA ALA A 105 6.38 48.86 -5.86
C ALA A 105 6.61 49.59 -7.19
N TRP A 106 6.36 48.93 -8.32
CA TRP A 106 6.45 49.56 -9.63
C TRP A 106 5.48 50.73 -9.79
N GLN A 107 4.21 50.57 -9.40
CA GLN A 107 3.21 51.64 -9.45
C GLN A 107 3.64 52.87 -8.62
N SER A 108 4.24 52.65 -7.45
CA SER A 108 4.75 53.74 -6.60
C SER A 108 5.99 54.44 -7.17
N ALA A 109 6.74 53.76 -8.05
CA ALA A 109 7.96 54.27 -8.66
C ALA A 109 7.74 54.95 -10.02
N ILE A 110 6.52 55.00 -10.54
CA ILE A 110 6.21 55.67 -11.81
C ILE A 110 6.60 57.14 -11.73
N GLY A 111 7.37 57.62 -12.72
CA GLY A 111 7.89 58.98 -12.77
C GLY A 111 9.15 59.22 -11.92
N THR A 112 9.72 58.17 -11.31
CA THR A 112 10.98 58.23 -10.58
C THR A 112 12.12 57.61 -11.39
N SER A 113 13.38 57.81 -10.97
CA SER A 113 14.54 57.13 -11.57
C SER A 113 14.53 55.61 -11.38
N GLU A 114 13.76 55.08 -10.43
CA GLU A 114 13.67 53.64 -10.15
C GLU A 114 12.65 52.91 -11.04
N GLU A 115 11.80 53.62 -11.79
CA GLU A 115 10.68 53.03 -12.53
C GLU A 115 11.08 51.82 -13.38
N THR A 116 12.18 51.96 -14.15
CA THR A 116 12.66 50.91 -15.05
C THR A 116 13.14 49.67 -14.28
N ALA A 117 13.78 49.87 -13.12
CA ALA A 117 14.24 48.76 -12.29
C ALA A 117 13.04 47.99 -11.69
N ARG A 118 12.06 48.70 -11.12
CA ARG A 118 10.86 48.11 -10.54
C ARG A 118 9.99 47.40 -11.57
N ARG A 119 9.90 47.94 -12.79
CA ARG A 119 9.20 47.28 -13.90
C ARG A 119 9.82 45.92 -14.23
N ARG A 120 11.16 45.82 -14.29
CA ARG A 120 11.83 44.54 -14.53
C ARG A 120 11.58 43.53 -13.40
N GLU A 121 11.57 43.98 -12.14
CA GLU A 121 11.21 43.12 -11.00
C GLU A 121 9.79 42.56 -11.12
N TYR A 122 8.83 43.39 -11.52
CA TYR A 122 7.47 42.97 -11.81
C TYR A 122 7.39 41.96 -12.97
N ASP A 123 8.09 42.22 -14.08
CA ASP A 123 8.12 41.31 -15.23
C ASP A 123 8.68 39.92 -14.85
N VAL A 124 9.76 39.88 -14.06
CA VAL A 124 10.34 38.64 -13.51
C VAL A 124 9.34 37.92 -12.60
N ALA A 125 8.67 38.64 -11.70
CA ALA A 125 7.68 38.06 -10.82
C ALA A 125 6.47 37.48 -11.59
N MET A 126 6.01 38.17 -12.63
CA MET A 126 4.94 37.68 -13.52
C MET A 126 5.35 36.44 -14.32
N GLY A 127 6.62 36.34 -14.73
CA GLY A 127 7.19 35.12 -15.31
C GLY A 127 7.07 33.93 -14.35
N ALA A 128 7.48 34.11 -13.10
CA ALA A 128 7.39 33.08 -12.06
C ALA A 128 5.93 32.67 -11.73
N VAL A 129 4.98 33.62 -11.78
CA VAL A 129 3.54 33.31 -11.67
C VAL A 129 3.08 32.43 -12.84
N GLY A 130 3.53 32.72 -14.06
CA GLY A 130 3.21 31.92 -15.25
C GLY A 130 3.72 30.48 -15.15
N GLU A 131 4.95 30.29 -14.69
CA GLU A 131 5.52 28.96 -14.43
C GLU A 131 4.71 28.19 -13.38
N ALA A 132 4.40 28.83 -12.25
CA ALA A 132 3.60 28.21 -11.20
C ALA A 132 2.18 27.87 -11.68
N LEU A 133 1.56 28.71 -12.51
CA LEU A 133 0.26 28.45 -13.11
C LEU A 133 0.27 27.20 -14.01
N ASN A 134 1.36 26.96 -14.74
CA ASN A 134 1.48 25.76 -15.55
C ASN A 134 1.46 24.49 -14.69
N VAL A 135 2.09 24.53 -13.51
CA VAL A 135 2.01 23.41 -12.55
C VAL A 135 0.58 23.24 -12.02
N VAL A 136 -0.12 24.33 -11.70
CA VAL A 136 -1.53 24.27 -11.30
C VAL A 136 -2.42 23.67 -12.39
N ARG A 137 -2.19 24.00 -13.66
CA ARG A 137 -2.91 23.43 -14.81
C ARG A 137 -2.69 21.93 -14.98
N LEU A 138 -1.49 21.45 -14.64
CA LEU A 138 -1.14 20.02 -14.72
C LEU A 138 -1.75 19.21 -13.57
N GLU A 139 -1.71 19.77 -12.36
CA GLU A 139 -2.05 19.04 -11.13
C GLU A 139 -3.49 19.26 -10.65
N GLY A 140 -4.08 20.40 -10.99
CA GLY A 140 -5.35 20.89 -10.45
C GLY A 140 -6.57 20.51 -11.29
N PRO A 141 -7.76 20.39 -10.67
CA PRO A 141 -9.01 20.27 -11.41
C PRO A 141 -9.38 21.60 -12.06
N GLU A 142 -10.26 21.54 -13.07
CA GLU A 142 -10.66 22.69 -13.90
C GLU A 142 -11.06 23.92 -13.08
N ALA A 143 -11.85 23.74 -12.01
CA ALA A 143 -12.28 24.84 -11.16
C ALA A 143 -11.12 25.62 -10.51
N VAL A 144 -10.03 24.92 -10.13
CA VAL A 144 -8.84 25.55 -9.56
C VAL A 144 -8.05 26.26 -10.64
N THR A 145 -7.93 25.66 -11.83
CA THR A 145 -7.27 26.27 -12.99
C THR A 145 -7.94 27.58 -13.39
N VAL A 146 -9.26 27.59 -13.53
CA VAL A 146 -10.04 28.80 -13.87
C VAL A 146 -9.83 29.89 -12.80
N ALA A 147 -9.87 29.54 -11.52
CA ALA A 147 -9.65 30.50 -10.44
C ALA A 147 -8.20 31.04 -10.41
N ALA A 148 -7.22 30.20 -10.72
CA ALA A 148 -5.81 30.58 -10.81
C ALA A 148 -5.55 31.53 -11.98
N GLU A 149 -6.18 31.29 -13.13
CA GLU A 149 -6.11 32.17 -14.29
C GLU A 149 -6.74 33.53 -14.00
N ALA A 150 -7.90 33.55 -13.34
CA ALA A 150 -8.52 34.79 -12.89
C ALA A 150 -7.60 35.59 -11.95
N LEU A 151 -6.94 34.91 -10.99
CA LEU A 151 -5.97 35.53 -10.09
C LEU A 151 -4.75 36.08 -10.82
N ARG A 152 -4.19 35.35 -11.79
CA ARG A 152 -3.10 35.87 -12.63
C ARG A 152 -3.54 37.10 -13.41
N ASN A 153 -4.75 37.08 -13.97
CA ASN A 153 -5.26 38.19 -14.78
C ASN A 153 -5.52 39.45 -13.93
N SER A 154 -5.89 39.28 -12.66
CA SER A 154 -6.03 40.40 -11.71
C SER A 154 -4.70 41.12 -11.43
N LEU A 155 -3.56 40.45 -11.62
CA LEU A 155 -2.21 41.00 -11.44
C LEU A 155 -1.70 41.74 -12.67
N SER A 156 -2.45 41.72 -13.78
CA SER A 156 -2.04 42.44 -14.98
C SER A 156 -2.04 43.96 -14.73
N ALA A 157 -1.04 44.65 -15.30
CA ALA A 157 -0.95 46.11 -15.20
C ALA A 157 -2.20 46.85 -15.74
N SER A 158 -2.99 46.17 -16.57
CA SER A 158 -4.24 46.68 -17.16
C SER A 158 -5.50 46.29 -16.38
N ALA A 159 -5.37 45.60 -15.24
CA ALA A 159 -6.51 45.15 -14.45
C ALA A 159 -7.32 46.34 -13.88
N LEU A 160 -8.64 46.28 -14.02
CA LEU A 160 -9.56 47.32 -13.55
C LEU A 160 -9.83 47.16 -12.05
N GLY A 161 -9.09 47.90 -11.22
CA GLY A 161 -9.37 48.06 -9.79
C GLY A 161 -8.93 46.89 -8.88
N PRO A 162 -9.27 46.93 -7.57
CA PRO A 162 -8.77 45.98 -6.57
C PRO A 162 -9.52 44.63 -6.64
N GLN A 163 -9.37 43.91 -7.75
CA GLN A 163 -9.97 42.59 -7.96
C GLN A 163 -9.15 41.46 -7.34
N HIS A 164 -7.86 41.71 -7.06
CA HIS A 164 -6.92 40.73 -6.52
C HIS A 164 -7.40 39.99 -5.26
N PRO A 165 -7.89 40.65 -4.19
CA PRO A 165 -8.35 39.93 -2.99
C PRO A 165 -9.57 39.04 -3.26
N VAL A 166 -10.44 39.43 -4.20
CA VAL A 166 -11.62 38.64 -4.58
C VAL A 166 -11.20 37.39 -5.34
N THR A 167 -10.32 37.52 -6.33
CA THR A 167 -9.80 36.38 -7.10
C THR A 167 -8.93 35.45 -6.25
N GLN A 168 -8.17 36.00 -5.29
CA GLN A 168 -7.35 35.21 -4.37
C GLN A 168 -8.23 34.35 -3.45
N ARG A 169 -9.32 34.93 -2.94
CA ARG A 169 -10.31 34.18 -2.14
C ARG A 169 -10.99 33.08 -2.97
N ALA A 170 -11.39 33.37 -4.20
CA ALA A 170 -11.99 32.38 -5.09
C ALA A 170 -11.03 31.20 -5.37
N PHE A 171 -9.75 31.49 -5.59
CA PHE A 171 -8.73 30.44 -5.73
C PHE A 171 -8.59 29.60 -4.45
N LEU A 172 -8.54 30.23 -3.27
CA LEU A 172 -8.44 29.51 -2.00
C LEU A 172 -9.66 28.61 -1.73
N GLU A 173 -10.86 29.08 -2.07
CA GLU A 173 -12.10 28.30 -1.95
C GLU A 173 -12.09 27.08 -2.88
N ALA A 174 -11.72 27.27 -4.16
CA ALA A 174 -11.58 26.18 -5.12
C ALA A 174 -10.47 25.18 -4.70
N ALA A 175 -9.31 25.68 -4.26
CA ALA A 175 -8.20 24.86 -3.81
C ALA A 175 -8.56 24.03 -2.58
N ARG A 176 -9.30 24.59 -1.62
CA ARG A 176 -9.77 23.87 -0.44
C ARG A 176 -10.77 22.77 -0.79
N ALA A 177 -11.72 23.07 -1.68
CA ALA A 177 -12.66 22.08 -2.17
C ALA A 177 -11.94 20.92 -2.87
N ALA A 178 -10.93 21.22 -3.70
CA ALA A 178 -10.13 20.22 -4.41
C ALA A 178 -9.24 19.34 -3.51
N LEU A 179 -8.96 19.77 -2.28
CA LEU A 179 -8.11 19.04 -1.33
C LEU A 179 -8.91 18.27 -0.26
N THR A 180 -10.24 18.46 -0.21
CA THR A 180 -11.11 17.77 0.74
C THR A 180 -11.33 16.34 0.24
N PRO A 181 -11.14 15.30 1.08
CA PRO A 181 -11.43 13.92 0.69
C PRO A 181 -12.94 13.78 0.39
N VAL A 182 -13.24 13.18 -0.77
CA VAL A 182 -14.59 12.69 -1.12
C VAL A 182 -14.75 11.28 -0.60
#